data_AF-A0A140NGL7-F1
#
_entry.id   AF-A0A140NGL7-F1
#
_cell.length_a   1.000
_cell.length_b   1.000
_cell.length_c   1.000
_cell.angle_alpha   90.00
_cell.angle_beta   90.00
_cell.angle_gamma   90.00
#
_symmetry.space_group_name_H-M   'P 1'
#
loop_
_entity.id
_entity.type
_entity.pdbx_description
1 polymer ?
#
loop_
_entity_poly.entity_id
_entity_poly.type
_entity_poly.pdbx_seq_one_letter_code
_entity_poly.pdbx_strand_id
1 'polypeptide(L)'
;MPFFDEIKHLRVSAHCLIRRDGEIIQYVPFHLRAWHAGQSLYKGREKCNDFSIGIELEGTDFEPFTPLQYNSLVKLTHALIELYPELQDNITGHSDIAPGRKTDPGPYFDWQQFKALLKHKR
;
A
#
# COMPACT_ATOMS: atom_id res chain seq x y z
N MET A 1 -25.23 -5.95 9.28
CA MET A 1 -24.76 -6.89 8.24
C MET A 1 -23.90 -7.95 8.92
N PRO A 2 -24.15 -9.25 8.73
CA PRO A 2 -23.48 -10.34 9.44
C PRO A 2 -21.94 -10.32 9.33
N PHE A 3 -21.41 -9.82 8.21
CA PHE A 3 -19.97 -9.71 7.96
C PHE A 3 -19.22 -8.81 8.96
N PHE A 4 -19.87 -7.76 9.48
CA PHE A 4 -19.22 -6.79 10.38
C PHE A 4 -18.92 -7.40 11.76
N ASP A 5 -19.75 -8.34 12.21
CA ASP A 5 -19.56 -9.05 13.48
C ASP A 5 -18.38 -10.03 13.45
N GLU A 6 -18.05 -10.55 12.27
CA GLU A 6 -16.91 -11.44 12.05
C GLU A 6 -15.58 -10.71 11.99
N ILE A 7 -15.55 -9.42 11.60
CA ILE A 7 -14.29 -8.67 11.44
C ILE A 7 -14.04 -7.61 12.51
N LYS A 8 -15.01 -7.32 13.40
CA LYS A 8 -14.88 -6.28 14.45
C LYS A 8 -13.68 -6.45 15.39
N HIS A 9 -13.16 -7.67 15.51
CA HIS A 9 -12.00 -7.97 16.34
C HIS A 9 -10.67 -7.74 15.60
N LEU A 10 -10.70 -7.61 14.27
CA LEU A 10 -9.55 -7.29 13.45
C LEU A 10 -9.26 -5.80 13.59
N ARG A 11 -8.15 -5.48 14.27
CA ARG A 11 -7.62 -4.14 14.32
C ARG A 11 -6.75 -3.92 13.08
N VAL A 12 -7.37 -3.49 12.00
CA VAL A 12 -6.69 -3.17 10.74
C VAL A 12 -6.71 -1.68 10.47
N SER A 13 -5.60 -1.15 9.99
CA SER A 13 -5.48 0.23 9.53
C SER A 13 -4.37 0.33 8.49
N ALA A 14 -4.52 1.27 7.58
CA ALA A 14 -3.47 1.72 6.68
C ALA A 14 -3.09 3.16 7.01
N HIS A 15 -1.95 3.63 6.50
CA HIS A 15 -1.62 5.05 6.63
C HIS A 15 -2.49 5.86 5.70
N CYS A 16 -2.61 5.43 4.44
CA CYS A 16 -3.42 6.08 3.43
C CYS A 16 -4.30 5.10 2.66
N LEU A 17 -5.45 5.60 2.19
CA LEU A 17 -6.27 5.01 1.14
C LEU A 17 -6.31 5.98 -0.05
N ILE A 18 -6.14 5.47 -1.27
CA ILE A 18 -6.33 6.24 -2.50
C ILE A 18 -7.56 5.71 -3.22
N ARG A 19 -8.59 6.56 -3.30
CA ARG A 19 -9.87 6.25 -3.93
C ARG A 19 -9.77 6.20 -5.45
N ARG A 20 -10.78 5.65 -6.12
CA ARG A 20 -10.82 5.50 -7.59
C ARG A 20 -10.69 6.83 -8.34
N ASP A 21 -11.14 7.93 -7.75
CA ASP A 21 -11.01 9.29 -8.27
C ASP A 21 -9.64 9.95 -7.99
N GLY A 22 -8.74 9.25 -7.28
CA GLY A 22 -7.42 9.71 -6.91
C GLY A 22 -7.37 10.50 -5.59
N GLU A 23 -8.49 10.66 -4.87
CA GLU A 23 -8.49 11.27 -3.54
C GLU A 23 -7.62 10.44 -2.58
N ILE A 24 -6.72 11.10 -1.84
CA ILE A 24 -5.88 10.48 -0.81
C ILE A 24 -6.50 10.80 0.56
N ILE A 25 -6.92 9.76 1.27
CA ILE A 25 -7.39 9.85 2.66
C ILE A 25 -6.30 9.29 3.56
N GLN A 26 -5.89 10.04 4.59
CA GLN A 26 -4.93 9.59 5.59
C GLN A 26 -5.63 9.23 6.90
N TYR A 27 -5.37 8.02 7.42
CA TYR A 27 -5.92 7.54 8.69
C TYR A 27 -4.88 7.51 9.81
N VAL A 28 -3.61 7.20 9.48
CA VAL A 28 -2.52 7.09 10.46
C VAL A 28 -1.34 7.97 10.02
N PRO A 29 -0.78 8.80 10.91
CA PRO A 29 0.46 9.53 10.64
C PRO A 29 1.62 8.59 10.27
N PHE A 30 2.46 8.95 9.29
CA PHE A 30 3.53 8.08 8.76
C PHE A 30 4.63 7.68 9.75
N HIS A 31 4.78 8.42 10.85
CA HIS A 31 5.74 8.12 11.92
C HIS A 31 5.15 7.19 12.99
N LEU A 32 3.86 6.86 12.90
CA LEU A 32 3.18 5.91 13.78
C LEU A 32 2.95 4.59 13.06
N ARG A 33 2.72 3.55 13.84
CA ARG A 33 2.49 2.20 13.34
C ARG A 33 1.03 2.00 12.94
N ALA A 34 0.79 1.76 11.65
CA ALA A 34 -0.48 1.19 11.16
C ALA A 34 -0.48 -0.35 11.23
N TRP A 35 -1.65 -0.97 11.08
CA TRP A 35 -1.84 -2.42 11.13
C TRP A 35 -2.37 -2.96 9.80
N HIS A 36 -1.52 -3.01 8.77
CA HIS A 36 -1.89 -3.41 7.41
C HIS A 36 -1.24 -4.74 6.97
N ALA A 37 0.02 -4.98 7.34
CA ALA A 37 0.80 -6.11 6.84
C ALA A 37 0.51 -7.45 7.53
N GLY A 38 -0.02 -7.44 8.75
CA GLY A 38 -0.26 -8.67 9.54
C GLY A 38 1.01 -9.50 9.77
N GLN A 39 0.91 -10.84 9.68
CA GLN A 39 2.08 -11.73 9.66
C GLN A 39 2.78 -11.60 8.31
N SER A 40 4.02 -11.13 8.33
CA SER A 40 4.78 -10.80 7.13
C SER A 40 6.29 -10.82 7.36
N LEU A 41 7.05 -10.99 6.28
CA LEU A 41 8.51 -11.06 6.23
C LEU A 41 9.02 -10.28 5.01
N TYR A 42 9.94 -9.33 5.21
CA TYR A 42 10.58 -8.59 4.12
C TYR A 42 12.10 -8.57 4.32
N LYS A 43 12.86 -9.06 3.32
CA LYS A 43 14.33 -9.12 3.33
C LYS A 43 14.90 -9.71 4.64
N GLY A 44 14.26 -10.77 5.17
CA GLY A 44 14.67 -11.45 6.40
C GLY A 44 14.19 -10.81 7.71
N ARG A 45 13.43 -9.70 7.65
CA ARG A 45 12.85 -9.02 8.83
C ARG A 45 11.35 -9.26 8.93
N GLU A 46 10.91 -9.86 10.03
CA GLU A 46 9.49 -10.10 10.32
C GLU A 46 8.76 -8.84 10.80
N LYS A 47 7.43 -8.90 10.85
CA LYS A 47 6.53 -7.87 11.40
C LYS A 47 6.64 -6.53 10.66
N CYS A 48 6.32 -6.54 9.37
CA CYS A 48 6.51 -5.37 8.50
C CYS A 48 5.75 -4.11 8.96
N ASN A 49 4.66 -4.24 9.73
CA ASN A 49 4.00 -3.07 10.36
C ASN A 49 4.97 -2.19 11.17
N ASP A 50 6.04 -2.76 11.71
CA ASP A 50 6.98 -2.05 12.58
C ASP A 50 7.94 -1.12 11.81
N PHE A 51 8.01 -1.24 10.47
CA PHE A 51 8.98 -0.51 9.65
C PHE A 51 8.49 -0.17 8.23
N SER A 52 7.18 -0.24 7.97
CA SER A 52 6.61 0.03 6.65
C SER A 52 5.45 1.00 6.72
N ILE A 53 5.20 1.66 5.59
CA ILE A 53 4.05 2.54 5.38
C ILE A 53 3.07 1.83 4.43
N GLY A 54 1.94 1.37 4.97
CA GLY A 54 0.83 0.84 4.17
C GLY A 54 0.03 1.91 3.45
N ILE A 55 -0.07 1.77 2.12
CA ILE A 55 -0.94 2.56 1.24
C ILE A 55 -1.90 1.58 0.56
N GLU A 56 -3.20 1.80 0.75
CA GLU A 56 -4.26 1.03 0.13
C GLU A 56 -4.76 1.75 -1.13
N LEU A 57 -5.07 0.99 -2.18
CA LEU A 57 -5.77 1.50 -3.35
C LEU A 57 -7.19 0.93 -3.35
N GLU A 58 -8.20 1.80 -3.45
CA GLU A 58 -9.58 1.36 -3.64
C GLU A 58 -9.70 0.58 -4.95
N GLY A 59 -10.17 -0.66 -4.88
CA GLY A 59 -10.29 -1.52 -6.04
C GLY A 59 -10.65 -2.94 -5.65
N THR A 60 -10.65 -3.82 -6.65
CA THR A 60 -10.91 -5.25 -6.49
C THR A 60 -9.88 -6.05 -7.27
N ASP A 61 -9.75 -7.34 -6.96
CA ASP A 61 -8.88 -8.28 -7.69
C ASP A 61 -9.35 -8.55 -9.13
N PHE A 62 -10.35 -7.82 -9.64
CA PHE A 62 -11.01 -8.07 -10.93
C PHE A 62 -11.04 -6.84 -11.86
N GLU A 63 -10.49 -5.70 -11.45
CA GLU A 63 -10.49 -4.49 -12.26
C GLU A 63 -9.15 -3.73 -12.23
N PRO A 64 -8.73 -3.09 -13.35
CA PRO A 64 -7.56 -2.22 -13.37
C PRO A 64 -7.66 -1.01 -12.42
N PHE A 65 -6.52 -0.56 -11.89
CA PHE A 65 -6.42 0.72 -11.17
C PHE A 65 -6.54 1.92 -12.12
N THR A 66 -7.16 3.02 -11.66
CA THR A 66 -7.38 4.18 -12.53
C THR A 66 -6.08 4.98 -12.74
N PRO A 67 -5.95 5.74 -13.84
CA PRO A 67 -4.83 6.65 -14.02
C PRO A 67 -4.69 7.68 -12.89
N LEU A 68 -5.82 8.10 -12.29
CA LEU A 68 -5.84 9.04 -11.18
C LEU A 68 -5.23 8.43 -9.91
N GLN A 69 -5.51 7.14 -9.65
CA GLN A 69 -4.88 6.40 -8.55
C GLN A 69 -3.37 6.30 -8.71
N TYR A 70 -2.87 5.93 -9.90
CA TYR A 70 -1.42 5.89 -10.15
C TYR A 70 -0.76 7.26 -9.95
N ASN A 71 -1.39 8.32 -10.46
CA ASN A 71 -0.85 9.68 -10.30
C ASN A 71 -0.75 10.07 -8.82
N SER A 72 -1.79 9.80 -8.03
CA SER A 72 -1.79 10.08 -6.59
C SER A 72 -0.80 9.21 -5.84
N LEU A 73 -0.70 7.92 -6.18
CA LEU A 73 0.27 7.00 -5.59
C LEU A 73 1.71 7.43 -5.86
N VAL A 74 2.03 7.87 -7.08
CA VAL A 74 3.36 8.36 -7.46
C VAL A 74 3.71 9.63 -6.70
N LYS A 75 2.78 10.60 -6.65
CA LYS A 75 2.96 11.84 -5.87
C LYS A 75 3.22 11.55 -4.40
N LEU A 76 2.40 10.68 -3.80
CA LEU A 76 2.56 10.29 -2.40
C LEU A 76 3.89 9.56 -2.17
N THR A 77 4.23 8.61 -3.03
CA THR A 77 5.50 7.87 -2.95
C THR A 77 6.71 8.80 -3.03
N HIS A 78 6.69 9.80 -3.92
CA HIS A 78 7.76 10.79 -4.00
C HIS A 78 7.92 11.58 -2.70
N ALA A 79 6.82 12.10 -2.14
CA ALA A 79 6.87 12.82 -0.87
C ALA A 79 7.38 11.94 0.27
N LEU A 80 7.02 10.65 0.28
CA LEU A 80 7.53 9.70 1.27
C LEU A 80 9.02 9.40 1.08
N ILE A 81 9.51 9.27 -0.14
CA ILE A 81 10.94 9.06 -0.42
C ILE A 81 11.75 10.29 -0.03
N GLU A 82 11.23 11.51 -0.22
CA GLU A 82 11.90 12.74 0.22
C GLU A 82 12.09 12.78 1.74
N LEU A 83 11.13 12.27 2.50
CA LEU A 83 11.20 12.19 3.96
C LEU A 83 11.95 10.95 4.47
N TYR A 84 11.87 9.84 3.75
CA TYR A 84 12.45 8.54 4.09
C TYR A 84 13.18 7.96 2.87
N PRO A 85 14.42 8.40 2.57
CA PRO A 85 15.13 8.05 1.35
C PRO A 85 15.34 6.53 1.15
N GLU A 86 15.41 5.76 2.23
CA GLU A 86 15.50 4.31 2.18
C GLU A 86 14.33 3.65 1.45
N LEU A 87 13.15 4.29 1.36
CA LEU A 87 11.99 3.75 0.66
C LEU A 87 12.22 3.59 -0.84
N GLN A 88 13.15 4.32 -1.46
CA GLN A 88 13.39 4.29 -2.90
C GLN A 88 13.63 2.87 -3.44
N ASP A 89 14.36 2.04 -2.69
CA ASP A 89 14.69 0.66 -3.04
C ASP A 89 13.84 -0.38 -2.28
N ASN A 90 12.80 0.07 -1.56
CA ASN A 90 11.99 -0.73 -0.64
C ASN A 90 10.49 -0.51 -0.86
N ILE A 91 10.03 -0.72 -2.09
CA ILE A 91 8.60 -0.71 -2.47
C ILE A 91 8.20 -2.12 -2.92
N THR A 92 7.12 -2.67 -2.37
CA THR A 92 6.71 -4.06 -2.57
C THR A 92 5.19 -4.21 -2.38
N GLY A 93 4.61 -5.29 -2.91
CA GLY A 93 3.21 -5.66 -2.67
C GLY A 93 3.03 -6.45 -1.37
N HIS A 94 1.79 -6.53 -0.90
CA HIS A 94 1.45 -7.33 0.28
C HIS A 94 1.64 -8.84 0.02
N SER A 95 1.37 -9.28 -1.21
CA SER A 95 1.64 -10.62 -1.70
C SER A 95 3.11 -11.04 -1.55
N ASP A 96 4.04 -10.10 -1.69
CA ASP A 96 5.48 -10.37 -1.64
C ASP A 96 5.97 -10.59 -0.21
N ILE A 97 5.38 -9.87 0.76
CA ILE A 97 5.75 -9.97 2.18
C ILE A 97 4.95 -11.04 2.92
N ALA A 98 3.87 -11.55 2.33
CA ALA A 98 3.00 -12.57 2.92
C ALA A 98 2.50 -13.58 1.86
N PRO A 99 3.42 -14.28 1.17
CA PRO A 99 3.07 -15.21 0.10
C PRO A 99 2.17 -16.35 0.61
N GLY A 100 1.16 -16.72 -0.18
CA GLY A 100 0.17 -17.74 0.16
C GLY A 100 -0.92 -17.29 1.14
N ARG A 101 -0.78 -16.14 1.81
CA ARG A 101 -1.80 -15.54 2.67
C ARG A 101 -2.51 -14.37 2.00
N LYS A 102 -1.78 -13.59 1.19
CA LYS A 102 -2.25 -12.36 0.56
C LYS A 102 -1.96 -12.35 -0.93
N THR A 103 -2.88 -11.75 -1.68
CA THR A 103 -2.85 -11.65 -3.14
C THR A 103 -2.73 -10.20 -3.60
N ASP A 104 -3.08 -9.23 -2.76
CA ASP A 104 -3.01 -7.80 -3.03
C ASP A 104 -1.55 -7.30 -3.20
N PRO A 105 -1.29 -6.34 -4.10
CA PRO A 105 -2.25 -5.55 -4.89
C PRO A 105 -2.81 -6.25 -6.14
N GLY A 106 -2.51 -7.55 -6.32
CA GLY A 106 -3.12 -8.38 -7.34
C GLY A 106 -2.56 -8.17 -8.75
N PRO A 107 -3.02 -8.97 -9.73
CA PRO A 107 -2.52 -8.94 -11.11
C PRO A 107 -2.86 -7.64 -11.86
N TYR A 108 -3.81 -6.85 -11.35
CA TYR A 108 -4.26 -5.61 -11.96
C TYR A 108 -3.44 -4.39 -11.55
N PHE A 109 -2.52 -4.55 -10.60
CA PHE A 109 -1.52 -3.53 -10.31
C PHE A 109 -0.33 -3.66 -11.27
N ASP A 110 -0.23 -2.69 -12.18
CA ASP A 110 0.85 -2.59 -13.15
C ASP A 110 2.09 -1.96 -12.51
N TRP A 111 2.95 -2.83 -11.99
CA TRP A 111 4.25 -2.45 -11.44
C TRP A 111 5.16 -1.75 -12.45
N GLN A 112 5.05 -2.08 -13.74
CA GLN A 112 5.89 -1.49 -14.78
C GLN A 112 5.46 -0.04 -15.02
N GLN A 113 4.16 0.21 -15.15
CA GLN A 113 3.59 1.55 -15.25
C GLN A 113 3.95 2.39 -14.02
N PHE A 114 3.73 1.87 -12.81
CA PHE A 114 4.05 2.59 -11.58
C PHE A 114 5.53 2.99 -11.51
N LYS A 115 6.46 2.05 -11.76
CA LYS A 115 7.91 2.32 -11.76
C LYS A 115 8.33 3.29 -12.86
N ALA A 116 7.69 3.24 -14.03
CA ALA A 116 7.95 4.19 -15.10
C ALA A 116 7.54 5.61 -14.68
N LEU A 117 6.33 5.77 -14.14
CA LEU A 117 5.85 7.07 -13.66
C LEU A 117 6.71 7.61 -12.51
N LEU A 118 7.14 6.76 -11.58
CA LEU A 118 7.99 7.17 -10.45
C LEU A 118 9.40 7.63 -10.88
N LYS A 119 9.92 7.16 -12.01
CA LYS A 119 11.21 7.62 -12.55
C LYS A 119 11.10 9.00 -13.22
N HIS A 120 9.93 9.35 -13.73
CA HIS A 120 9.69 10.62 -14.38
C HIS A 120 9.36 11.69 -13.32
N LYS A 121 10.41 12.25 -12.70
CA LYS A 121 10.28 13.53 -11.98
C LYS A 121 9.86 14.60 -12.99
N ARG A 122 8.66 15.18 -12.79
CA ARG A 122 8.32 16.48 -13.39
C ARG A 122 8.99 17.59 -12.63
#